data_AF-A0AAD9MXH4-F1
#
_entry.id   AF-A0AAD9MXH4-F1
#
_cell.length_a   1.000
_cell.length_b   1.000
_cell.length_c   1.000
_cell.angle_alpha   90.00
_cell.angle_beta   90.00
_cell.angle_gamma   90.00
#
_symmetry.space_group_name_H-M   'P 1'
#
loop_
_entity.id
_entity.type
_entity.pdbx_description
1 polymer ?
#
loop_
_entity_poly.entity_id
_entity_poly.type
_entity_poly.pdbx_seq_one_letter_code
_entity_poly.pdbx_strand_id
1 'polypeptide(L)'
;MEAVAVASMEGEVLQLIDRVSLAGGVEVWLDNLKQSVSKTVGSLLLNIVQDINNGMACDEWAYKYPAQICRMGLLYYWTRECEQGAAELKYDRKALSTTSRKFGTTIGKLPAVLLRGSFKSVDDALLPIHRVRIENMVTYSLFLRDLIDYLATRKVREVTDFEWRRYLRFYVQDI
;
A
#
# COMPACT_ATOMS: atom_id res chain seq x y z
N MET A 1 25.97 -5.78 21.55
CA MET A 1 24.58 -5.31 21.49
C MET A 1 24.19 -5.26 20.02
N GLU A 2 23.01 -5.75 19.65
CA GLU A 2 22.55 -5.79 18.26
C GLU A 2 21.16 -5.15 18.15
N ALA A 3 20.93 -4.40 17.08
CA ALA A 3 19.59 -3.98 16.68
C ALA A 3 18.93 -5.09 15.85
N VAL A 4 17.72 -5.47 16.26
CA VAL A 4 16.90 -6.49 15.59
C VAL A 4 15.61 -5.92 15.00
N ALA A 5 15.21 -4.72 15.43
CA ALA A 5 14.01 -4.04 14.99
C ALA A 5 14.19 -2.53 15.13
N VAL A 6 13.39 -1.76 14.39
CA VAL A 6 13.20 -0.32 14.59
C VAL A 6 11.73 -0.04 14.90
N ALA A 7 11.48 0.91 15.79
CA ALA A 7 10.12 1.32 16.18
C ALA A 7 9.88 2.78 15.79
N SER A 8 8.69 3.06 15.25
CA SER A 8 8.26 4.44 14.97
C SER A 8 7.65 5.09 16.21
N MET A 9 7.44 6.41 16.18
CA MET A 9 6.77 7.14 17.27
C MET A 9 5.31 6.70 17.47
N GLU A 10 4.69 6.22 16.40
CA GLU A 10 3.33 5.67 16.40
C GLU A 10 3.26 4.26 17.00
N GLY A 11 4.41 3.64 17.31
CA GLY A 11 4.49 2.30 17.89
C GLY A 11 4.51 1.17 16.87
N GLU A 12 4.66 1.47 15.57
CA GLU A 12 4.87 0.44 14.56
C GLU A 12 6.30 -0.12 14.65
N VAL A 13 6.42 -1.44 14.74
CA VAL A 13 7.72 -2.12 14.87
C VAL A 13 8.04 -2.82 13.55
N LEU A 14 9.16 -2.43 12.94
CA LEU A 14 9.72 -3.07 11.75
C LEU A 14 10.84 -4.02 12.19
N GLN A 15 10.59 -5.32 12.06
CA GLN A 15 11.61 -6.35 12.28
C GLN A 15 12.63 -6.33 11.14
N LEU A 16 13.91 -6.22 11.48
CA LEU A 16 15.00 -6.18 10.50
C LEU A 16 15.29 -7.58 9.98
N ILE A 17 15.50 -7.71 8.67
CA ILE A 17 15.96 -8.96 8.06
C ILE A 17 17.38 -9.28 8.53
N ASP A 18 18.25 -8.27 8.51
CA ASP A 18 19.63 -8.40 8.95
C ASP A 18 19.80 -7.75 10.33
N ARG A 19 20.30 -8.51 11.31
CA ARG A 19 20.69 -7.98 12.62
C ARG A 19 21.91 -7.09 12.48
N VAL A 20 21.92 -5.96 13.18
CA VAL A 20 23.00 -4.97 13.07
C VAL A 20 23.74 -4.84 14.38
N SER A 21 25.04 -5.15 14.37
CA SER A 21 25.91 -4.93 15.52
C SER A 21 26.05 -3.43 15.83
N LEU A 22 25.79 -3.05 17.08
CA LEU A 22 25.92 -1.68 17.58
C LEU A 22 27.30 -1.43 18.21
N ALA A 23 28.32 -2.15 17.74
CA ALA A 23 29.70 -2.00 18.18
C ALA A 23 30.52 -1.19 17.16
N GLY A 24 31.55 -0.50 17.63
CA GLY A 24 32.43 0.31 16.79
C GLY A 24 31.99 1.76 16.64
N GLY A 25 32.49 2.44 15.61
CA GLY A 25 32.20 3.85 15.35
C GLY A 25 30.72 4.10 15.03
N VAL A 26 30.17 5.20 15.53
CA VAL A 26 28.74 5.54 15.40
C VAL A 26 28.27 5.58 13.96
N GLU A 27 29.06 6.20 13.08
CA GLU A 27 28.73 6.32 11.65
C GLU A 27 28.66 4.95 10.96
N VAL A 28 29.48 4.00 11.39
CA VAL A 28 29.56 2.66 10.80
C VAL A 28 28.31 1.85 11.11
N TRP A 29 27.94 1.72 12.40
CA TRP A 29 26.76 0.94 12.74
C TRP A 29 25.46 1.64 12.31
N LEU A 30 25.44 2.98 12.25
CA LEU A 30 24.28 3.73 11.79
C LEU A 30 24.05 3.55 10.28
N ASP A 31 25.12 3.54 9.47
CA ASP A 31 24.99 3.26 8.04
C ASP A 31 24.56 1.81 7.80
N ASN A 32 25.12 0.84 8.55
CA ASN A 32 24.67 -0.55 8.50
C ASN A 32 23.18 -0.69 8.88
N LEU A 33 22.72 0.05 9.89
CA LEU A 33 21.32 0.08 10.28
C LEU A 33 20.43 0.63 9.16
N LYS A 34 20.82 1.75 8.55
CA LYS A 34 20.13 2.33 7.41
C LYS A 34 20.02 1.33 6.24
N GLN A 35 21.11 0.64 5.91
CA GLN A 35 21.12 -0.38 4.86
C GLN A 35 20.17 -1.55 5.19
N SER A 36 20.19 -2.07 6.43
CA SER A 36 19.28 -3.14 6.87
C SER A 36 17.81 -2.71 6.81
N VAL A 37 17.48 -1.49 7.26
CA VAL A 37 16.12 -0.92 7.16
C VAL A 37 15.70 -0.82 5.69
N SER A 38 16.56 -0.28 4.81
CA SER A 38 16.28 -0.15 3.39
C SER A 38 16.02 -1.50 2.72
N LYS A 39 16.84 -2.51 3.01
CA LYS A 39 16.68 -3.88 2.52
C LYS A 39 15.37 -4.50 3.00
N THR A 40 15.05 -4.31 4.28
CA THR A 40 13.81 -4.80 4.90
C THR A 40 12.59 -4.18 4.23
N VAL A 41 12.55 -2.85 4.10
CA VAL A 41 11.46 -2.12 3.41
C VAL A 41 11.33 -2.58 1.96
N GLY A 42 12.45 -2.68 1.24
CA GLY A 42 12.46 -3.16 -0.15
C GLY A 42 11.88 -4.57 -0.30
N SER A 43 12.26 -5.51 0.57
CA SER A 43 11.69 -6.86 0.58
C SER A 43 10.19 -6.86 0.90
N LEU A 44 9.74 -6.08 1.89
CA LEU A 44 8.32 -5.98 2.21
C LEU A 44 7.49 -5.39 1.05
N LEU A 45 8.04 -4.43 0.30
CA LEU A 45 7.40 -3.86 -0.89
C LEU A 45 7.25 -4.90 -2.01
N LEU A 46 8.25 -5.75 -2.23
CA LEU A 46 8.14 -6.85 -3.19
C LEU A 46 7.11 -7.89 -2.74
N ASN A 47 7.14 -8.25 -1.46
CA ASN A 47 6.21 -9.24 -0.90
C ASN A 47 4.75 -8.77 -0.99
N ILE A 48 4.45 -7.50 -0.67
CA ILE A 48 3.07 -7.01 -0.75
C ILE A 48 2.58 -6.94 -2.20
N VAL A 49 3.46 -6.61 -3.16
CA VAL A 49 3.10 -6.65 -4.59
C VAL A 49 2.76 -8.07 -5.03
N GLN A 50 3.57 -9.06 -4.62
CA GLN A 50 3.30 -10.47 -4.91
C GLN A 50 1.95 -10.92 -4.30
N ASP A 51 1.69 -10.58 -3.04
CA ASP A 51 0.42 -10.90 -2.38
C ASP A 51 -0.79 -10.27 -3.09
N ILE A 52 -0.68 -9.01 -3.51
CA ILE A 52 -1.72 -8.31 -4.29
C ILE A 52 -1.94 -8.99 -5.63
N ASN A 53 -0.87 -9.41 -6.32
CA ASN A 53 -0.97 -10.13 -7.59
C ASN A 53 -1.57 -11.53 -7.42
N ASN A 54 -1.34 -12.17 -6.27
CA ASN A 54 -1.94 -13.45 -5.90
C ASN A 54 -3.38 -13.32 -5.38
N GLY A 55 -3.95 -12.11 -5.35
CA GLY A 55 -5.35 -11.89 -4.99
C GLY A 55 -5.64 -11.76 -3.50
N MET A 56 -4.62 -11.51 -2.67
CA MET A 56 -4.82 -11.26 -1.23
C MET A 56 -5.74 -10.06 -0.98
N ALA A 57 -6.69 -10.20 -0.05
CA ALA A 57 -7.67 -9.15 0.22
C ALA A 57 -7.06 -7.94 0.95
N CYS A 58 -7.60 -6.73 0.68
CA CYS A 58 -7.15 -5.45 1.24
C CYS A 58 -6.97 -5.44 2.77
N ASP A 59 -7.93 -6.04 3.48
CA ASP A 59 -7.90 -6.17 4.93
C ASP A 59 -6.81 -7.13 5.44
N GLU A 60 -6.44 -8.14 4.67
CA GLU A 60 -5.40 -9.11 5.03
C GLU A 60 -4.00 -8.49 4.95
N TRP A 61 -3.67 -7.80 3.85
CA TRP A 61 -2.37 -7.12 3.79
C TRP A 61 -2.28 -5.91 4.71
N ALA A 62 -3.40 -5.25 5.03
CA ALA A 62 -3.43 -4.23 6.08
C ALA A 62 -3.06 -4.79 7.47
N TYR A 63 -3.40 -6.05 7.74
CA TYR A 63 -2.94 -6.73 8.95
C TYR A 63 -1.46 -7.12 8.85
N LYS A 64 -1.08 -7.76 7.74
CA LYS A 64 0.24 -8.39 7.54
C LYS A 64 1.39 -7.39 7.45
N TYR A 65 1.18 -6.21 6.86
CA TYR A 65 2.26 -5.28 6.53
C TYR A 65 2.20 -3.98 7.33
N PRO A 66 3.36 -3.32 7.54
CA PRO A 66 3.42 -1.97 8.11
C PRO A 66 2.59 -0.95 7.31
N ALA A 67 2.15 0.12 7.95
CA ALA A 67 1.25 1.11 7.37
C ALA A 67 1.82 1.74 6.09
N GLN A 68 3.11 2.09 6.08
CA GLN A 68 3.75 2.67 4.90
C GLN A 68 3.82 1.69 3.73
N ILE A 69 4.12 0.41 4.00
CA ILE A 69 4.13 -0.65 2.99
C ILE A 69 2.74 -0.84 2.42
N CYS A 70 1.70 -0.84 3.27
CA CYS A 70 0.32 -0.89 2.82
C CYS A 70 -0.05 0.31 1.92
N ARG A 71 0.34 1.54 2.27
CA ARG A 71 0.07 2.70 1.41
C ARG A 71 0.72 2.57 0.02
N MET A 72 1.94 2.04 -0.04
CA MET A 72 2.59 1.73 -1.31
C MET A 72 1.87 0.61 -2.08
N GLY A 73 1.42 -0.44 -1.39
CA GLY A 73 0.58 -1.50 -1.98
C GLY A 73 -0.73 -0.96 -2.57
N LEU A 74 -1.41 -0.03 -1.87
CA LEU A 74 -2.60 0.65 -2.38
C LEU A 74 -2.29 1.45 -3.65
N LEU A 75 -1.18 2.18 -3.67
CA LEU A 75 -0.77 2.95 -4.84
C LEU A 75 -0.41 2.05 -6.03
N TYR A 76 0.26 0.91 -5.79
CA TYR A 76 0.52 -0.11 -6.82
C TYR A 76 -0.78 -0.65 -7.40
N TYR A 77 -1.67 -1.14 -6.52
CA TYR A 77 -2.96 -1.69 -6.93
C TYR A 77 -3.77 -0.65 -7.72
N TRP A 78 -3.87 0.58 -7.21
CA TRP A 78 -4.55 1.68 -7.89
C TRP A 78 -3.95 1.98 -9.28
N THR A 79 -2.61 2.03 -9.38
CA THR A 79 -1.93 2.28 -10.65
C THR A 79 -2.31 1.21 -11.68
N ARG A 80 -2.23 -0.06 -11.29
CA ARG A 80 -2.57 -1.21 -12.14
C ARG A 80 -4.03 -1.19 -12.61
N GLU A 81 -4.97 -0.98 -11.70
CA GLU A 81 -6.41 -0.97 -12.02
C GLU A 81 -6.79 0.21 -12.93
N CYS A 82 -6.16 1.38 -12.74
CA CYS A 82 -6.37 2.54 -13.59
C CYS A 82 -5.83 2.33 -15.01
N GLU A 83 -4.63 1.76 -15.16
CA GLU A 83 -4.06 1.49 -16.49
C GLU A 83 -4.86 0.43 -17.26
N GLN A 84 -5.31 -0.62 -16.56
CA GLN A 84 -6.23 -1.61 -17.14
C GLN A 84 -7.54 -0.96 -17.58
N GLY A 85 -8.16 -0.15 -16.72
CA GLY A 85 -9.37 0.60 -17.05
C GLY A 85 -9.18 1.57 -18.22
N ALA A 86 -8.02 2.24 -18.28
CA ALA A 86 -7.69 3.14 -19.37
C ALA A 86 -7.51 2.38 -20.71
N ALA A 87 -6.90 1.19 -20.69
CA ALA A 87 -6.74 0.36 -21.88
C ALA A 87 -8.07 -0.14 -22.45
N GLU A 88 -9.10 -0.29 -21.61
CA GLU A 88 -10.45 -0.71 -21.99
C GLU A 88 -11.31 0.42 -22.59
N LEU A 89 -10.92 1.69 -22.44
CA LEU A 89 -11.71 2.85 -22.89
C LEU A 89 -11.99 2.87 -24.40
N LYS A 90 -11.15 2.21 -25.20
CA LYS A 90 -11.36 2.04 -26.65
C LYS A 90 -12.57 1.16 -26.96
N TYR A 91 -13.00 0.31 -26.03
CA TYR A 91 -14.14 -0.59 -26.16
C TYR A 91 -15.33 -0.16 -25.30
N ASP A 92 -15.08 0.30 -24.06
CA ASP A 92 -16.12 0.75 -23.12
C ASP A 92 -15.81 2.14 -22.57
N ARG A 93 -16.63 3.13 -22.93
CA ARG A 93 -16.52 4.51 -22.43
C ARG A 93 -16.76 4.63 -20.91
N LYS A 94 -17.33 3.61 -20.28
CA LYS A 94 -17.57 3.54 -18.83
C LYS A 94 -16.49 2.74 -18.09
N ALA A 95 -15.42 2.31 -18.77
CA ALA A 95 -14.38 1.47 -18.17
C ALA A 95 -13.82 2.08 -16.87
N LEU A 96 -13.41 3.35 -16.87
CA LEU A 96 -12.91 4.02 -15.66
C LEU A 96 -13.96 4.14 -14.54
N SER A 97 -15.23 4.40 -14.86
CA SER A 97 -16.30 4.38 -13.85
C SER A 97 -16.53 2.99 -13.26
N THR A 98 -16.38 1.94 -14.07
CA THR A 98 -16.41 0.55 -13.62
C THR A 98 -15.19 0.22 -12.75
N THR A 99 -13.99 0.69 -13.12
CA THR A 99 -12.77 0.59 -12.32
C THR A 99 -12.96 1.25 -10.96
N SER A 100 -13.49 2.48 -10.90
CA SER A 100 -13.77 3.17 -9.63
C SER A 100 -14.72 2.36 -8.74
N ARG A 101 -15.81 1.82 -9.31
CA ARG A 101 -16.75 0.97 -8.57
C ARG A 101 -16.07 -0.30 -8.02
N LYS A 102 -15.29 -1.00 -8.85
CA LYS A 102 -14.54 -2.20 -8.45
C LYS A 102 -13.54 -1.88 -7.34
N PHE A 103 -12.74 -0.82 -7.51
CA PHE A 103 -11.79 -0.34 -6.51
C PHE A 103 -12.49 -0.01 -5.19
N GLY A 104 -13.62 0.71 -5.26
CA GLY A 104 -14.49 1.01 -4.12
C GLY A 104 -14.95 -0.24 -3.36
N THR A 105 -15.36 -1.30 -4.07
CA THR A 105 -15.72 -2.59 -3.45
C THR A 105 -14.53 -3.23 -2.73
N THR A 106 -13.33 -3.19 -3.32
CA THR A 106 -12.11 -3.72 -2.71
C THR A 106 -11.76 -2.99 -1.42
N ILE A 107 -11.76 -1.65 -1.44
CA ILE A 107 -11.36 -0.84 -0.29
C ILE A 107 -12.44 -0.76 0.79
N GLY A 108 -13.71 -1.04 0.44
CA GLY A 108 -14.83 -1.12 1.39
C GLY A 108 -14.65 -2.17 2.50
N LYS A 109 -13.69 -3.09 2.36
CA LYS A 109 -13.28 -4.02 3.41
C LYS A 109 -12.58 -3.32 4.58
N LEU A 110 -11.87 -2.20 4.35
CA LEU A 110 -11.12 -1.49 5.39
C LEU A 110 -12.04 -0.81 6.41
N PRO A 111 -13.06 0.00 6.03
CA PRO A 111 -14.02 0.53 7.01
C PRO A 111 -14.77 -0.58 7.76
N ALA A 112 -15.05 -1.70 7.11
CA ALA A 112 -15.71 -2.83 7.76
C ALA A 112 -14.87 -3.44 8.90
N VAL A 113 -13.53 -3.41 8.81
CA VAL A 113 -12.63 -3.80 9.93
C VAL A 113 -12.79 -2.84 11.11
N LEU A 114 -12.85 -1.53 10.87
CA LEU A 114 -13.02 -0.53 11.94
C LEU A 114 -14.38 -0.68 12.64
N LEU A 115 -15.44 -0.92 11.87
CA LEU A 115 -16.79 -1.12 12.40
C LEU A 115 -16.91 -2.40 13.22
N ARG A 116 -16.29 -3.49 12.76
CA ARG A 116 -16.28 -4.77 13.49
C ARG A 116 -15.38 -4.72 14.72
N GLY A 117 -14.28 -3.96 14.67
CA GLY A 117 -13.29 -3.92 15.75
C GLY A 117 -12.35 -5.14 15.79
N SER A 118 -12.32 -5.95 14.72
CA SER A 118 -11.38 -7.06 14.54
C SER A 118 -11.15 -7.36 13.05
N PHE A 119 -10.02 -8.00 12.75
CA PHE A 119 -9.73 -8.55 11.42
C PHE A 119 -10.55 -9.83 11.20
N LYS A 120 -10.90 -10.17 9.95
CA LYS A 120 -11.69 -11.38 9.67
C LYS A 120 -11.01 -12.67 10.08
N SER A 121 -9.68 -12.70 10.02
CA SER A 121 -8.84 -13.85 10.29
C SER A 121 -8.41 -13.97 11.75
N VAL A 122 -8.80 -13.02 12.61
CA VAL A 122 -8.31 -12.94 13.99
C VAL A 122 -9.47 -12.62 14.92
N ASP A 123 -9.72 -13.50 15.89
CA ASP A 123 -10.80 -13.32 16.88
C ASP A 123 -10.47 -12.23 17.93
N ASP A 124 -9.23 -11.75 17.96
CA ASP A 124 -8.77 -10.73 18.88
C ASP A 124 -9.22 -9.30 18.50
N ALA A 125 -9.36 -8.47 19.52
CA ALA A 125 -9.69 -7.06 19.37
C ALA A 125 -8.58 -6.29 18.64
N LEU A 126 -9.00 -5.31 17.82
CA LEU A 126 -8.10 -4.44 17.08
C LEU A 126 -7.22 -3.61 18.03
N LEU A 127 -5.91 -3.87 18.02
CA LEU A 127 -4.94 -3.07 18.77
C LEU A 127 -4.96 -1.59 18.32
N PRO A 128 -4.60 -0.63 19.19
CA PRO A 128 -4.56 0.80 18.84
C PRO A 128 -3.74 1.09 17.57
N ILE A 129 -2.59 0.43 17.40
CA ILE A 129 -1.75 0.58 16.22
C ILE A 129 -2.44 0.11 14.93
N HIS A 130 -3.21 -0.98 15.00
CA HIS A 130 -3.97 -1.47 13.84
C HIS A 130 -5.08 -0.49 13.46
N ARG A 131 -5.73 0.15 14.44
CA ARG A 131 -6.72 1.20 14.18
C ARG A 131 -6.11 2.37 13.40
N VAL A 132 -4.99 2.90 13.88
CA VAL A 132 -4.27 4.00 13.20
C VAL A 132 -3.87 3.59 11.77
N ARG A 133 -3.39 2.36 11.59
CA ARG A 133 -3.04 1.83 10.27
C ARG A 133 -4.24 1.81 9.33
N ILE A 134 -5.36 1.24 9.76
CA ILE A 134 -6.56 1.11 8.92
C ILE A 134 -7.17 2.48 8.62
N GLU A 135 -7.22 3.40 9.59
CA GLU A 135 -7.69 4.78 9.37
C GLU A 135 -6.88 5.48 8.29
N ASN A 136 -5.54 5.41 8.36
CA ASN A 136 -4.66 5.95 7.34
C ASN A 136 -4.92 5.33 5.95
N MET A 137 -5.15 4.02 5.88
CA MET A 137 -5.47 3.34 4.63
C MET A 137 -6.85 3.73 4.08
N VAL A 138 -7.86 3.90 4.94
CA VAL A 138 -9.19 4.36 4.54
C VAL A 138 -9.10 5.77 3.94
N THR A 139 -8.46 6.71 4.62
CA THR A 139 -8.30 8.08 4.10
C THR A 139 -7.58 8.09 2.75
N TYR A 140 -6.47 7.35 2.63
CA TYR A 140 -5.69 7.32 1.40
C TYR A 140 -6.44 6.61 0.25
N SER A 141 -7.13 5.52 0.53
CA SER A 141 -7.88 4.79 -0.49
C SER A 141 -9.11 5.55 -1.00
N LEU A 142 -9.79 6.32 -0.15
CA LEU A 142 -10.87 7.22 -0.57
C LEU A 142 -10.34 8.30 -1.52
N PHE A 143 -9.23 8.94 -1.16
CA PHE A 143 -8.55 9.89 -2.05
C PHE A 143 -8.22 9.27 -3.41
N LEU A 144 -7.62 8.08 -3.43
CA LEU A 144 -7.29 7.37 -4.66
C LEU A 144 -8.53 7.05 -5.51
N ARG A 145 -9.63 6.60 -4.91
CA ARG A 145 -10.90 6.37 -5.62
C ARG A 145 -11.42 7.65 -6.25
N ASP A 146 -11.42 8.75 -5.50
CA ASP A 146 -11.88 10.05 -5.99
C ASP A 146 -11.03 10.53 -7.18
N LEU A 147 -9.74 10.17 -7.23
CA LEU A 147 -8.91 10.41 -8.42
C LEU A 147 -9.38 9.60 -9.64
N ILE A 148 -9.82 8.35 -9.48
CA ILE A 148 -10.37 7.54 -10.59
C ILE A 148 -11.65 8.19 -11.12
N ASP A 149 -12.54 8.62 -10.22
CA ASP A 149 -13.78 9.31 -10.58
C ASP A 149 -13.49 10.62 -11.32
N TYR A 150 -12.46 11.34 -10.88
CA TYR A 150 -12.00 12.54 -11.55
C TYR A 150 -11.49 12.25 -12.98
N LEU A 151 -10.68 11.21 -13.17
CA LEU A 151 -10.19 10.79 -14.50
C LEU A 151 -11.36 10.42 -15.43
N ALA A 152 -12.35 9.69 -14.90
CA ALA A 152 -13.56 9.35 -15.63
C ALA A 152 -14.36 10.60 -16.06
N THR A 153 -14.49 11.57 -15.15
CA THR A 153 -15.21 12.84 -15.40
C THR A 153 -14.52 13.71 -16.45
N ARG A 154 -13.18 13.74 -16.43
CA ARG A 154 -12.37 14.44 -17.44
C ARG A 154 -12.32 13.74 -18.80
N LYS A 155 -12.91 12.53 -18.91
CA LYS A 155 -12.93 11.73 -20.14
C LYS A 155 -11.54 11.47 -20.69
N VAL A 156 -10.56 11.22 -19.80
CA VAL A 156 -9.23 10.72 -20.17
C VAL A 156 -9.41 9.49 -21.06
N ARG A 157 -8.61 9.37 -22.13
CA ARG A 157 -8.73 8.30 -23.13
C ARG A 157 -7.52 7.39 -23.23
N GLU A 158 -6.37 7.84 -22.76
CA GLU A 158 -5.09 7.15 -22.90
C GLU A 158 -4.13 7.52 -21.76
N VAL A 159 -3.17 6.64 -21.49
CA VAL A 159 -2.17 6.81 -20.43
C VAL A 159 -1.08 7.85 -20.75
N THR A 160 -1.11 8.43 -21.94
CA THR A 160 -0.27 9.58 -22.33
C THR A 160 -0.87 10.92 -21.91
N ASP A 161 -2.16 10.92 -21.52
CA ASP A 161 -2.88 12.12 -21.09
C ASP A 161 -2.25 12.76 -19.85
N PHE A 162 -2.17 14.09 -19.84
CA PHE A 162 -1.62 14.85 -18.73
C PHE A 162 -2.39 14.63 -17.43
N GLU A 163 -3.72 14.52 -17.50
CA GLU A 163 -4.56 14.31 -16.32
C GLU A 163 -4.21 13.00 -15.62
N TRP A 164 -3.77 11.98 -16.35
CA TRP A 164 -3.21 10.76 -15.77
C TRP A 164 -1.78 10.97 -15.26
N ARG A 165 -0.91 11.56 -16.10
CA ARG A 165 0.53 11.67 -15.82
C ARG A 165 0.90 12.55 -14.63
N ARG A 166 0.04 13.49 -14.24
CA ARG A 166 0.29 14.39 -13.11
C ARG A 166 0.24 13.69 -11.74
N TYR A 167 -0.32 12.49 -11.68
CA TYR A 167 -0.42 11.72 -10.45
C TYR A 167 0.78 10.81 -10.26
N LEU A 168 1.17 10.65 -8.99
CA LEU A 168 2.16 9.66 -8.59
C LEU A 168 1.63 8.27 -8.93
N ARG A 169 2.51 7.43 -9.45
CA ARG A 169 2.24 6.05 -9.86
C ARG A 169 3.34 5.16 -9.33
N PHE A 170 3.02 3.90 -9.06
CA PHE A 170 3.99 2.95 -8.55
C PHE A 170 4.03 1.71 -9.42
N TYR A 171 5.21 1.43 -9.95
CA TYR A 171 5.49 0.35 -10.87
C TYR A 171 6.52 -0.58 -10.26
N VAL A 172 6.37 -1.87 -10.51
CA VAL A 172 7.45 -2.84 -10.29
C VAL A 172 8.14 -3.07 -11.61
N GLN A 173 9.45 -2.87 -11.62
CA GLN A 173 10.30 -3.16 -12.76
C GLN A 173 11.05 -4.45 -12.46
N ASP A 174 10.85 -5.47 -13.29
CA ASP A 174 11.72 -6.64 -13.28
C ASP A 174 13.12 -6.16 -13.74
N ILE A 175 14.14 -6.40 -12.92
CA ILE A 175 15.55 -6.12 -13.24
C ILE A 175 16.12 -7.30 -14.01
#